data_AF-A0AAD3XIT6-F1
#
_entry.id   AF-A0AAD3XIT6-F1
#
_cell.length_a   1.000
_cell.length_b   1.000
_cell.length_c   1.000
_cell.angle_alpha   90.00
_cell.angle_beta   90.00
_cell.angle_gamma   90.00
#
_symmetry.space_group_name_H-M   'P 1'
#
loop_
_entity.id
_entity.type
_entity.pdbx_description
1 polymer ?
#
loop_
_entity_poly.entity_id
_entity_poly.type
_entity_poly.pdbx_seq_one_letter_code
_entity_poly.pdbx_strand_id
1 'polypeptide(L)'
;MVRFFIDYASEVIRKDYDRKCNRLRHQFAKGFSAQVVDKTRAVIKDLHSRIKVALHSVDSISKRIEKIRDEELQPQLVELVQGFTRMWKIMLECHHAQYLTISLTYHPRIGTATHGGETRKQAIAQLQYEFECFGLSFACWVHSHTLYVEFLNGWLQSCIMPPQESCRSRWPISPHRSLAPPIFVLCHDWAAAVKTLPSSEAIDAIHKLLSDLQQTEDCLKSQKVPHLNRDAEMERKEVATNGSASSMSRIHASLGKVLDRLAKFSEACLKLYEETGQKSEAAPSAYSNCKICRFD
;
A
#
# COMPACT_ATOMS: atom_id res chain seq x y z
N MET A 1 -5.87 -17.33 -9.11
CA MET A 1 -7.35 -17.33 -9.02
C MET A 1 -8.04 -17.97 -10.23
N VAL A 2 -7.84 -17.47 -11.47
CA VAL A 2 -8.46 -18.05 -12.68
C VAL A 2 -8.05 -19.51 -12.93
N ARG A 3 -6.76 -19.84 -12.75
CA ARG A 3 -6.26 -21.21 -12.86
C ARG A 3 -6.83 -22.13 -11.78
N PHE A 4 -7.06 -21.63 -10.56
CA PHE A 4 -7.64 -22.40 -9.45
C PHE A 4 -9.12 -22.76 -9.69
N PHE A 5 -9.93 -21.82 -10.17
CA PHE A 5 -11.34 -22.08 -10.50
C PHE A 5 -11.50 -23.03 -11.68
N ILE A 6 -10.66 -22.90 -12.71
CA ILE A 6 -10.73 -23.78 -13.88
C ILE A 6 -10.08 -25.14 -13.59
N ASP A 7 -9.02 -25.20 -12.79
CA ASP A 7 -8.42 -26.47 -12.33
C ASP A 7 -9.42 -27.25 -11.47
N TYR A 8 -10.22 -26.59 -10.62
CA TYR A 8 -11.29 -27.25 -9.86
C TYR A 8 -12.36 -27.84 -10.77
N ALA A 9 -12.84 -27.07 -11.76
CA ALA A 9 -13.81 -27.54 -12.74
C ALA A 9 -13.23 -28.69 -13.61
N SER A 10 -11.96 -28.58 -14.01
CA SER A 10 -11.22 -29.61 -14.74
C SER A 10 -11.07 -30.88 -13.91
N GLU A 11 -10.79 -30.78 -12.62
CA GLU A 11 -10.62 -31.92 -11.71
C GLU A 11 -11.92 -32.70 -11.50
N VAL A 12 -13.08 -32.02 -11.47
CA VAL A 12 -14.39 -32.67 -11.44
C VAL A 12 -14.63 -33.49 -12.71
N ILE A 13 -14.33 -32.92 -13.88
CA ILE A 13 -14.47 -33.61 -15.17
C ILE A 13 -13.46 -34.76 -15.28
N ARG A 14 -12.24 -34.59 -14.76
CA ARG A 14 -11.18 -35.62 -14.73
C ARG A 14 -11.58 -36.80 -13.85
N LYS A 15 -12.19 -36.55 -12.69
CA LYS A 15 -12.74 -37.61 -11.83
C LYS A 15 -13.87 -38.39 -12.50
N ASP A 16 -14.77 -37.73 -13.23
CA ASP A 16 -15.81 -38.45 -13.98
C ASP A 16 -15.20 -39.25 -15.14
N TYR A 17 -14.24 -38.68 -15.86
CA TYR A 17 -13.47 -39.38 -16.90
C TYR A 17 -12.83 -40.67 -16.35
N ASP A 18 -12.13 -40.59 -15.21
CA ASP A 18 -11.49 -41.76 -14.58
C ASP A 18 -12.50 -42.82 -14.15
N ARG A 19 -13.66 -42.40 -13.59
CA ARG A 19 -14.76 -43.31 -13.24
C ARG A 19 -15.32 -44.02 -14.47
N LYS A 20 -15.49 -43.33 -15.58
CA LYS A 20 -15.99 -43.92 -16.84
C LYS A 20 -14.97 -44.86 -17.45
N CYS A 21 -13.68 -44.51 -17.43
CA CYS A 21 -12.58 -45.39 -17.85
C CYS A 21 -12.54 -46.69 -17.02
N ASN A 22 -12.70 -46.60 -15.70
CA ASN A 22 -12.84 -47.77 -14.83
C ASN A 22 -14.05 -48.63 -15.19
N ARG A 23 -15.20 -48.01 -15.47
CA ARG A 23 -16.42 -48.72 -15.89
C ARG A 23 -16.24 -49.44 -17.23
N LEU A 24 -15.58 -48.79 -18.20
CA LEU A 24 -15.27 -49.41 -19.49
C LEU A 24 -14.40 -50.67 -19.31
N ARG A 25 -13.35 -50.60 -18.49
CA ARG A 25 -12.51 -51.78 -18.15
C ARG A 25 -13.33 -52.93 -17.56
N HIS A 26 -14.26 -52.61 -16.66
CA HIS A 26 -15.13 -53.62 -16.04
C HIS A 26 -16.09 -54.28 -17.05
N GLN A 27 -16.67 -53.49 -17.98
CA GLN A 27 -17.58 -54.00 -19.02
C GLN A 27 -16.86 -54.96 -19.97
N PHE A 28 -15.62 -54.65 -20.35
CA PHE A 28 -14.79 -55.56 -21.15
C PHE A 28 -14.49 -56.86 -20.41
N ALA A 29 -14.10 -56.78 -19.13
CA ALA A 29 -13.77 -57.97 -18.33
C ALA A 29 -14.96 -58.93 -18.13
N LYS A 30 -16.18 -58.41 -18.10
CA LYS A 30 -17.41 -59.19 -17.90
C LYS A 30 -18.15 -59.57 -19.20
N GLY A 31 -17.62 -59.20 -20.37
CA GLY A 31 -18.22 -59.57 -21.65
C GLY A 31 -19.57 -58.92 -21.95
N PHE A 32 -19.75 -57.64 -21.56
CA PHE A 32 -20.97 -56.89 -21.88
C PHE A 32 -21.16 -56.71 -23.40
N SER A 33 -22.40 -56.47 -23.84
CA SER A 33 -22.71 -56.31 -25.26
C SER A 33 -21.98 -55.10 -25.89
N ALA A 34 -21.64 -55.23 -27.18
CA ALA A 34 -20.91 -54.21 -27.93
C ALA A 34 -21.58 -52.82 -27.83
N GLN A 35 -22.92 -52.77 -27.89
CA GLN A 35 -23.68 -51.53 -27.78
C GLN A 35 -23.46 -50.78 -26.44
N VAL A 36 -23.30 -51.51 -25.32
CA VAL A 36 -23.06 -50.91 -23.99
C VAL A 36 -21.63 -50.38 -23.87
N VAL A 37 -20.67 -51.10 -24.45
CA VAL A 37 -19.26 -50.71 -24.52
C VAL A 37 -19.09 -49.47 -25.37
N ASP A 38 -19.73 -49.40 -26.54
CA ASP A 38 -19.65 -48.27 -27.46
C ASP A 38 -20.27 -46.99 -26.88
N LYS A 39 -21.41 -47.10 -26.19
CA LYS A 39 -21.99 -45.97 -25.43
C LYS A 39 -21.02 -45.42 -24.40
N THR A 40 -20.34 -46.29 -23.66
CA THR A 40 -19.37 -45.88 -22.63
C THR A 40 -18.13 -45.25 -23.27
N ARG A 41 -17.66 -45.78 -24.41
CA ARG A 41 -16.55 -45.21 -25.19
C ARG A 41 -16.89 -43.82 -25.73
N ALA A 42 -18.12 -43.60 -26.21
CA ALA A 42 -18.58 -42.29 -26.67
C ALA A 42 -18.54 -41.24 -25.55
N VAL A 43 -19.02 -41.58 -24.35
CA VAL A 43 -18.96 -40.69 -23.17
C VAL A 43 -17.51 -40.37 -22.77
N ILE A 44 -16.60 -41.36 -22.79
CA ILE A 44 -15.18 -41.13 -22.50
C ILE A 44 -14.54 -40.19 -23.52
N LYS A 45 -14.87 -40.33 -24.81
CA LYS A 45 -14.36 -39.45 -25.88
C LYS A 45 -14.87 -38.01 -25.72
N ASP A 46 -16.14 -37.83 -25.35
CA ASP A 46 -16.70 -36.52 -25.01
C ASP A 46 -15.96 -35.88 -23.83
N LEU A 47 -15.87 -36.59 -22.70
CA LEU A 47 -15.19 -36.11 -21.50
C LEU A 47 -13.72 -35.76 -21.77
N HIS A 48 -13.00 -36.59 -22.55
CA HIS A 48 -11.62 -36.29 -22.94
C HIS A 48 -11.51 -35.01 -23.76
N SER A 49 -12.43 -34.81 -24.71
CA SER A 49 -12.47 -33.60 -25.54
C SER A 49 -12.72 -32.36 -24.68
N ARG A 50 -13.65 -32.46 -23.72
CA ARG A 50 -13.96 -31.38 -22.76
C ARG A 50 -12.77 -31.04 -21.86
N ILE A 51 -12.05 -32.04 -21.35
CA ILE A 51 -10.81 -31.83 -20.58
C ILE A 51 -9.76 -31.09 -21.42
N LYS A 52 -9.53 -31.53 -22.67
CA LYS A 52 -8.59 -30.86 -23.57
C LYS A 52 -8.96 -29.40 -23.82
N VAL A 53 -10.23 -29.14 -24.13
CA VAL A 53 -10.72 -27.76 -24.36
C VAL A 53 -10.51 -26.92 -23.10
N ALA A 54 -10.88 -27.43 -21.92
CA ALA A 54 -10.68 -26.74 -20.65
C ALA A 54 -9.19 -26.41 -20.40
N LEU A 55 -8.28 -27.36 -20.61
CA LEU A 55 -6.83 -27.14 -20.48
C LEU A 55 -6.31 -26.08 -21.46
N HIS A 56 -6.76 -26.11 -22.72
CA HIS A 56 -6.41 -25.08 -23.70
C HIS A 56 -6.94 -23.70 -23.31
N SER A 57 -8.16 -23.62 -22.76
CA SER A 57 -8.71 -22.37 -22.23
C SER A 57 -7.88 -21.85 -21.05
N VAL A 58 -7.46 -22.70 -20.11
CA VAL A 58 -6.58 -22.31 -19.00
C VAL A 58 -5.25 -21.76 -19.51
N ASP A 59 -4.61 -22.47 -20.42
CA ASP A 59 -3.31 -22.06 -20.97
C ASP A 59 -3.40 -20.72 -21.70
N SER A 60 -4.43 -20.54 -22.54
CA SER A 60 -4.69 -19.29 -23.25
C SER A 60 -4.92 -18.11 -22.29
N ILE A 61 -5.77 -18.30 -21.27
CA ILE A 61 -6.03 -17.26 -20.27
C ILE A 61 -4.77 -16.96 -19.44
N SER A 62 -4.03 -17.99 -19.04
CA SER A 62 -2.79 -17.84 -18.26
C SER A 62 -1.75 -17.02 -19.03
N LYS A 63 -1.54 -17.34 -20.31
CA LYS A 63 -0.66 -16.57 -21.20
C LYS A 63 -1.11 -15.12 -21.34
N ARG A 64 -2.41 -14.87 -21.44
CA ARG A 64 -2.92 -13.50 -21.49
C ARG A 64 -2.67 -12.74 -20.18
N ILE A 65 -2.85 -13.38 -19.03
CA ILE A 65 -2.55 -12.79 -17.71
C ILE A 65 -1.05 -12.49 -17.59
N GLU A 66 -0.18 -13.43 -17.96
CA GLU A 66 1.27 -13.23 -17.96
C GLU A 66 1.69 -12.06 -18.85
N LYS A 67 1.08 -11.93 -20.04
CA LYS A 67 1.31 -10.79 -20.93
C LYS A 67 0.93 -9.46 -20.28
N ILE A 68 -0.29 -9.36 -19.74
CA ILE A 68 -0.75 -8.12 -19.07
C ILE A 68 0.16 -7.80 -17.88
N ARG A 69 0.55 -8.81 -17.10
CA ARG A 69 1.40 -8.63 -15.91
C ARG A 69 2.80 -8.12 -16.27
N ASP A 70 3.48 -8.80 -17.20
CA ASP A 70 4.91 -8.57 -17.46
C ASP A 70 5.14 -7.46 -18.50
N GLU A 71 4.29 -7.34 -19.52
CA GLU A 71 4.48 -6.38 -20.62
C GLU A 71 3.71 -5.06 -20.43
N GLU A 72 2.57 -5.08 -19.72
CA GLU A 72 1.73 -3.89 -19.57
C GLU A 72 1.82 -3.31 -18.14
N LEU A 73 1.62 -4.13 -17.11
CA LEU A 73 1.56 -3.68 -15.71
C LEU A 73 2.94 -3.36 -15.14
N GLN A 74 3.94 -4.22 -15.34
CA GLN A 74 5.30 -4.00 -14.84
C GLN A 74 5.86 -2.61 -15.20
N PRO A 75 5.87 -2.15 -16.48
CA PRO A 75 6.41 -0.83 -16.80
C PRO A 75 5.61 0.31 -16.16
N GLN A 76 4.28 0.18 -16.05
CA GLN A 76 3.45 1.18 -15.36
C GLN A 76 3.80 1.30 -13.88
N LEU A 77 4.09 0.18 -13.21
CA LEU A 77 4.51 0.19 -11.81
C LEU A 77 5.90 0.82 -11.62
N VAL A 78 6.82 0.57 -12.56
CA VAL A 78 8.14 1.22 -12.55
C VAL A 78 7.99 2.73 -12.72
N GLU A 79 7.18 3.17 -13.68
CA GLU A 79 6.91 4.60 -13.89
C GLU A 79 6.25 5.24 -12.65
N LEU A 80 5.31 4.53 -12.02
CA LEU A 80 4.66 4.98 -10.78
C LEU A 80 5.67 5.14 -9.64
N VAL A 81 6.58 4.18 -9.44
CA VAL A 81 7.66 4.25 -8.44
C VAL A 81 8.57 5.45 -8.71
N GLN A 82 8.92 5.72 -9.97
CA GLN A 82 9.69 6.90 -10.36
C GLN A 82 8.90 8.21 -10.09
N GLY A 83 7.60 8.21 -10.36
CA GLY A 83 6.70 9.30 -10.02
C GLY A 83 6.69 9.61 -8.53
N PHE A 84 6.54 8.59 -7.69
CA PHE A 84 6.61 8.73 -6.23
C PHE A 84 7.97 9.23 -5.78
N THR A 85 9.08 8.72 -6.33
CA THR A 85 10.43 9.20 -6.01
C THR A 85 10.54 10.71 -6.20
N ARG A 86 10.11 11.23 -7.37
CA ARG A 86 10.13 12.67 -7.66
C ARG A 86 9.24 13.47 -6.72
N MET A 87 8.02 12.97 -6.47
CA MET A 87 7.07 13.62 -5.56
C MET A 87 7.62 13.72 -4.14
N TRP A 88 8.17 12.63 -3.59
CA TRP A 88 8.71 12.59 -2.23
C TRP A 88 9.92 13.48 -2.04
N LYS A 89 10.76 13.61 -3.07
CA LYS A 89 11.85 14.58 -3.07
C LYS A 89 11.35 16.01 -2.89
N ILE A 90 10.33 16.41 -3.67
CA ILE A 90 9.72 17.74 -3.57
C ILE A 90 9.04 17.93 -2.20
N MET A 91 8.32 16.91 -1.71
CA MET A 91 7.67 16.97 -0.39
C MET A 91 8.66 17.12 0.75
N LEU A 92 9.80 16.41 0.70
CA LEU A 92 10.87 16.53 1.68
C LEU A 92 11.45 17.95 1.71
N GLU A 93 11.76 18.50 0.53
CA GLU A 93 12.23 19.88 0.39
C GLU A 93 11.23 20.89 0.97
N CYS A 94 9.93 20.70 0.69
CA CYS A 94 8.85 21.53 1.21
C CYS A 94 8.76 21.48 2.74
N HIS A 95 8.74 20.28 3.34
CA HIS A 95 8.63 20.14 4.79
C HIS A 95 9.88 20.65 5.52
N HIS A 96 11.08 20.48 4.95
CA HIS A 96 12.29 21.11 5.48
C HIS A 96 12.20 22.64 5.44
N ALA A 97 11.77 23.23 4.32
CA ALA A 97 11.60 24.67 4.21
C ALA A 97 10.56 25.22 5.21
N GLN A 98 9.44 24.52 5.37
CA GLN A 98 8.42 24.85 6.38
C GLN A 98 9.00 24.75 7.79
N TYR A 99 9.71 23.68 8.11
CA TYR A 99 10.33 23.48 9.43
C TYR A 99 11.29 24.61 9.77
N LEU A 100 12.22 24.94 8.85
CA LEU A 100 13.16 26.05 9.02
C LEU A 100 12.44 27.38 9.19
N THR A 101 11.40 27.64 8.39
CA THR A 101 10.61 28.87 8.50
C THR A 101 10.00 29.00 9.89
N ILE A 102 9.40 27.93 10.42
CA ILE A 102 8.80 27.94 11.75
C ILE A 102 9.86 28.09 12.84
N SER A 103 10.98 27.38 12.75
CA SER A 103 12.07 27.49 13.71
C SER A 103 12.68 28.89 13.77
N LEU A 104 12.80 29.58 12.63
CA LEU A 104 13.40 30.92 12.54
C LEU A 104 12.42 32.06 12.86
N THR A 105 11.12 31.86 12.64
CA THR A 105 10.09 32.90 12.86
C THR A 105 9.65 33.04 14.32
N TYR A 106 10.06 32.11 15.20
CA TYR A 106 9.79 32.25 16.64
C TYR A 106 10.72 33.26 17.28
N HIS A 107 10.33 34.53 17.17
CA HIS A 107 10.78 35.57 18.06
C HIS A 107 9.61 35.94 18.97
N PRO A 108 9.71 35.77 20.30
CA PRO A 108 8.69 36.28 21.20
C PRO A 108 8.72 37.81 21.09
N ARG A 109 7.91 38.37 20.19
CA ARG A 109 7.72 39.81 20.10
C ARG A 109 7.06 40.24 21.41
N ILE A 110 7.88 40.76 22.33
CA ILE A 110 7.46 41.63 23.42
C ILE A 110 7.01 42.93 22.74
N GLY A 111 5.75 42.97 22.31
CA GLY A 111 5.20 44.08 21.54
C GLY A 111 3.71 44.20 21.78
N THR A 112 3.30 45.35 22.30
CA THR A 112 1.96 45.79 22.64
C THR A 112 0.96 45.66 21.47
N ALA A 113 0.42 44.47 21.23
CA ALA A 113 -0.66 44.25 20.26
C ALA A 113 -1.99 44.05 20.99
N THR A 114 -2.50 45.12 21.58
CA THR A 114 -3.76 45.18 22.35
C THR A 114 -5.02 45.00 21.47
N HIS A 115 -4.88 44.84 20.15
CA HIS A 115 -6.00 44.83 19.19
C HIS A 115 -6.11 43.56 18.31
N GLY A 116 -5.34 42.51 18.57
CA GLY A 116 -5.30 41.30 17.71
C GLY A 116 -6.10 40.09 18.17
N GLY A 117 -6.91 40.19 19.23
CA GLY A 117 -7.54 39.04 19.89
C GLY A 117 -8.51 38.25 19.00
N GLU A 118 -9.39 38.93 18.27
CA GLU A 118 -10.40 38.28 17.43
C GLU A 118 -9.79 37.68 16.16
N THR A 119 -8.92 38.43 15.47
CA THR A 119 -8.16 37.93 14.31
C THR A 119 -7.30 36.71 14.67
N ARG A 120 -6.70 36.69 15.87
CA ARG A 120 -5.93 35.53 16.37
C ARG A 120 -6.82 34.32 16.62
N LYS A 121 -8.02 34.51 17.19
CA LYS A 121 -8.99 33.43 17.39
C LYS A 121 -9.41 32.82 16.05
N GLN A 122 -9.75 33.66 15.08
CA GLN A 122 -10.10 33.22 13.74
C GLN A 122 -8.95 32.46 13.06
N ALA A 123 -7.71 32.94 13.20
CA ALA A 123 -6.53 32.27 12.64
C ALA A 123 -6.28 30.90 13.30
N ILE A 124 -6.44 30.78 14.62
CA ILE A 124 -6.32 29.50 15.35
C ILE A 124 -7.42 28.52 14.92
N ALA A 125 -8.67 28.99 14.81
CA ALA A 125 -9.79 28.16 14.35
C ALA A 125 -9.59 27.67 12.92
N GLN A 126 -9.13 28.54 12.01
CA GLN A 126 -8.80 28.13 10.63
C GLN A 126 -7.67 27.09 10.62
N LEU A 127 -6.59 27.35 11.38
CA LEU A 127 -5.46 26.42 11.46
C LEU A 127 -5.91 25.05 11.96
N GLN A 128 -6.78 24.99 12.96
CA GLN A 128 -7.33 23.75 13.48
C GLN A 128 -8.13 22.99 12.42
N TYR A 129 -9.04 23.68 11.71
CA TYR A 129 -9.83 23.07 10.65
C TYR A 129 -8.94 22.50 9.52
N GLU A 130 -7.96 23.28 9.05
CA GLU A 130 -7.04 22.85 7.99
C GLU A 130 -6.22 21.63 8.42
N PHE A 131 -5.72 21.60 9.66
CA PHE A 131 -4.95 20.47 10.18
C PHE A 131 -5.79 19.23 10.44
N GLU A 132 -7.08 19.39 10.77
CA GLU A 132 -8.02 18.28 10.89
C GLU A 132 -8.28 17.64 9.51
N CYS A 133 -8.59 18.47 8.51
CA CYS A 133 -8.76 18.01 7.13
C CYS A 133 -7.47 17.37 6.59
N PHE A 134 -6.32 17.99 6.84
CA PHE A 134 -5.02 17.45 6.43
C PHE A 134 -4.71 16.12 7.11
N GLY A 135 -4.91 16.01 8.43
CA GLY A 135 -4.66 14.79 9.19
C GLY A 135 -5.51 13.61 8.70
N LEU A 136 -6.81 13.85 8.47
CA LEU A 136 -7.71 12.85 7.90
C LEU A 136 -7.28 12.44 6.49
N SER A 137 -6.98 13.41 5.64
CA SER A 137 -6.55 13.16 4.25
C SER A 137 -5.24 12.37 4.21
N PHE A 138 -4.28 12.72 5.06
CA PHE A 138 -3.00 12.05 5.18
C PHE A 138 -3.16 10.59 5.64
N ALA A 139 -3.94 10.36 6.70
CA ALA A 139 -4.21 9.02 7.20
C ALA A 139 -4.93 8.14 6.15
N CYS A 140 -5.94 8.69 5.46
CA CYS A 140 -6.64 8.02 4.37
C CYS A 140 -5.69 7.69 3.20
N TRP A 141 -4.80 8.62 2.84
CA TRP A 141 -3.82 8.41 1.79
C TRP A 141 -2.84 7.28 2.15
N VAL A 142 -2.25 7.31 3.36
CA VAL A 142 -1.34 6.25 3.85
C VAL A 142 -2.03 4.89 3.83
N HIS A 143 -3.26 4.83 4.33
CA HIS A 143 -4.03 3.60 4.40
C HIS A 143 -4.35 3.05 2.99
N SER A 144 -4.88 3.89 2.11
CA SER A 144 -5.24 3.51 0.74
C SER A 144 -4.01 3.05 -0.05
N HIS A 145 -2.89 3.75 0.13
CA HIS A 145 -1.63 3.40 -0.50
C HIS A 145 -1.10 2.03 -0.02
N THR A 146 -1.15 1.78 1.29
CA THR A 146 -0.75 0.49 1.87
C THR A 146 -1.61 -0.64 1.34
N LEU A 147 -2.93 -0.49 1.35
CA LEU A 147 -3.86 -1.49 0.82
C LEU A 147 -3.62 -1.75 -0.66
N TYR A 148 -3.43 -0.70 -1.47
CA TYR A 148 -3.17 -0.84 -2.91
C TYR A 148 -1.96 -1.76 -3.17
N VAL A 149 -0.84 -1.50 -2.50
CA VAL A 149 0.39 -2.29 -2.66
C VAL A 149 0.22 -3.72 -2.15
N GLU A 150 -0.49 -3.92 -1.03
CA GLU A 150 -0.79 -5.24 -0.48
C GLU A 150 -1.69 -6.07 -1.40
N PHE A 151 -2.77 -5.48 -1.92
CA PHE A 151 -3.67 -6.15 -2.86
C PHE A 151 -2.94 -6.52 -4.16
N LEU A 152 -2.11 -5.61 -4.67
CA LEU A 152 -1.30 -5.86 -5.85
C LEU A 152 -0.33 -7.04 -5.64
N ASN A 153 0.39 -7.05 -4.51
CA ASN A 153 1.26 -8.17 -4.15
C ASN A 153 0.46 -9.48 -3.99
N GLY A 154 -0.68 -9.46 -3.28
CA GLY A 154 -1.54 -10.64 -3.11
C GLY A 154 -2.10 -11.19 -4.43
N TRP A 155 -2.48 -10.30 -5.35
CA TRP A 155 -2.90 -10.69 -6.70
C TRP A 155 -1.74 -11.35 -7.46
N LEU A 156 -0.53 -10.76 -7.41
CA LEU A 156 0.65 -11.34 -8.03
C LEU A 156 0.96 -12.73 -7.44
N GLN A 157 1.00 -12.89 -6.12
CA GLN A 157 1.23 -14.19 -5.49
C GLN A 157 0.19 -15.24 -5.94
N SER A 158 -1.06 -14.82 -6.19
CA SER A 158 -2.11 -15.67 -6.74
C SER A 158 -1.92 -16.10 -8.21
N CYS A 159 -0.94 -15.50 -8.90
CA CYS A 159 -0.46 -15.90 -10.23
C CYS A 159 0.67 -16.93 -10.17
N ILE A 160 1.31 -17.16 -9.02
CA ILE A 160 2.31 -18.22 -8.85
C ILE A 160 1.59 -19.54 -8.58
N MET A 161 1.90 -20.57 -9.37
CA MET A 161 1.46 -21.93 -9.09
C MET A 161 2.26 -22.48 -7.89
N PRO A 162 1.62 -23.10 -6.89
CA PRO A 162 2.34 -24.06 -6.06
C PRO A 162 2.82 -25.20 -6.98
N PRO A 163 4.04 -25.73 -6.81
CA PRO A 163 4.47 -26.90 -7.57
C PRO A 163 3.46 -28.02 -7.31
N GLN A 164 2.88 -28.60 -8.35
CA GLN A 164 2.11 -29.81 -8.17
C GLN A 164 3.01 -30.89 -7.56
N GLU A 165 2.64 -31.40 -6.38
CA GLU A 165 3.28 -32.55 -5.72
C GLU A 165 3.17 -33.87 -6.53
N SER A 166 2.68 -33.84 -7.77
CA SER A 166 2.49 -35.05 -8.60
C SER A 166 3.68 -35.41 -9.50
N CYS A 167 4.75 -34.62 -9.58
CA CYS A 167 5.92 -35.02 -10.34
C CYS A 167 6.94 -35.74 -9.45
N ARG A 168 6.79 -37.07 -9.32
CA ARG A 168 7.88 -38.00 -8.92
C ARG A 168 8.99 -38.04 -9.97
N SER A 169 9.52 -36.90 -10.36
CA SER A 169 10.59 -36.77 -11.35
C SER A 169 11.86 -36.43 -10.61
N ARG A 170 12.75 -37.42 -10.47
CA ARG A 170 14.13 -37.27 -9.94
C ARG A 170 14.96 -36.44 -10.92
N TRP A 171 14.77 -35.13 -10.93
CA TRP A 171 15.73 -34.22 -11.54
C TRP A 171 16.21 -33.24 -10.47
N PRO A 172 17.53 -33.08 -10.31
CA PRO A 172 18.06 -32.12 -9.35
C PRO A 172 17.57 -30.72 -9.76
N ILE A 173 16.94 -30.05 -8.80
CA ILE A 173 16.50 -28.66 -8.93
C ILE A 173 17.78 -27.84 -9.13
N SER A 174 18.02 -27.37 -10.34
CA SER A 174 19.16 -26.49 -10.62
C SER A 174 18.93 -25.13 -9.92
N PRO A 175 19.96 -24.51 -9.31
CA PRO A 175 19.81 -23.28 -8.51
C PRO A 175 19.28 -22.09 -9.31
N HIS A 176 19.38 -22.12 -10.65
CA HIS A 176 19.02 -21.01 -11.54
C HIS A 176 17.57 -21.03 -12.04
N ARG A 177 16.73 -22.00 -11.59
CA ARG A 177 15.32 -22.06 -12.00
C ARG A 177 14.41 -21.02 -11.33
N SER A 178 14.90 -20.28 -10.33
CA SER A 178 14.06 -19.51 -9.38
C SER A 178 14.17 -17.98 -9.45
N LEU A 179 14.59 -17.37 -10.56
CA LEU A 179 14.38 -15.93 -10.73
C LEU A 179 12.90 -15.68 -11.05
N ALA A 180 12.13 -15.29 -10.03
CA ALA A 180 10.77 -14.81 -10.21
C ALA A 180 10.77 -13.59 -11.16
N PRO A 181 9.71 -13.41 -11.98
CA PRO A 181 9.64 -12.24 -12.85
C PRO A 181 9.83 -10.94 -12.04
N PRO A 182 10.53 -9.92 -12.56
CA PRO A 182 10.94 -8.73 -11.80
C PRO A 182 9.80 -8.05 -11.03
N ILE A 183 8.58 -8.04 -11.60
CA ILE A 183 7.38 -7.50 -10.95
C ILE A 183 7.06 -8.14 -9.59
N PHE A 184 7.37 -9.42 -9.39
CA PHE A 184 7.14 -10.10 -8.11
C PHE A 184 8.07 -9.60 -7.02
N VAL A 185 9.35 -9.44 -7.36
CA VAL A 185 10.37 -8.92 -6.43
C VAL A 185 10.02 -7.47 -6.09
N LEU A 186 9.70 -6.67 -7.10
CA LEU A 186 9.28 -5.28 -6.95
C LEU A 186 8.11 -5.14 -5.96
N CYS A 187 7.00 -5.82 -6.22
CA CYS A 187 5.79 -5.66 -5.40
C CYS A 187 5.93 -6.30 -4.02
N HIS A 188 6.71 -7.37 -3.88
CA HIS A 188 7.00 -7.97 -2.58
C HIS A 188 7.79 -7.00 -1.69
N ASP A 189 8.91 -6.46 -2.22
CA ASP A 189 9.75 -5.54 -1.48
C ASP A 189 9.01 -4.23 -1.18
N TRP A 190 8.24 -3.73 -2.14
CA TRP A 190 7.41 -2.54 -1.96
C TRP A 190 6.35 -2.75 -0.85
N ALA A 191 5.66 -3.90 -0.86
CA ALA A 191 4.67 -4.23 0.18
C ALA A 191 5.30 -4.36 1.57
N ALA A 192 6.52 -4.89 1.67
CA ALA A 192 7.23 -4.99 2.94
C ALA A 192 7.68 -3.61 3.44
N ALA A 193 8.24 -2.79 2.55
CA ALA A 193 8.82 -1.50 2.92
C ALA A 193 7.75 -0.48 3.33
N VAL A 194 6.58 -0.44 2.67
CA VAL A 194 5.49 0.51 3.01
C VAL A 194 5.03 0.33 4.46
N LYS A 195 5.06 -0.90 5.00
CA LYS A 195 4.70 -1.20 6.39
C LYS A 195 5.69 -0.64 7.42
N THR A 196 6.91 -0.33 7.01
CA THR A 196 7.97 0.19 7.89
C THR A 196 7.98 1.71 7.98
N LEU A 197 7.14 2.40 7.19
CA LEU A 197 7.10 3.85 7.16
C LEU A 197 6.60 4.43 8.50
N PRO A 198 7.18 5.54 9.00
CA PRO A 198 6.84 6.15 10.28
C PRO A 198 5.56 7.01 10.18
N SER A 199 4.49 6.48 9.57
CA SER A 199 3.24 7.21 9.35
C SER A 199 2.48 7.50 10.66
N SER A 200 2.51 6.55 11.60
CA SER A 200 1.88 6.72 12.92
C SER A 200 2.48 7.90 13.68
N GLU A 201 3.80 8.08 13.64
CA GLU A 201 4.46 9.19 14.33
C GLU A 201 4.03 10.55 13.79
N ALA A 202 3.84 10.66 12.47
CA ALA A 202 3.34 11.88 11.83
C ALA A 202 1.87 12.14 12.20
N ILE A 203 1.02 11.11 12.17
CA ILE A 203 -0.40 11.20 12.56
C ILE A 203 -0.53 11.61 14.04
N ASP A 204 0.26 10.99 14.93
CA ASP A 204 0.26 11.30 16.36
C ASP A 204 0.70 12.75 16.63
N ALA A 205 1.70 13.24 15.89
CA ALA A 205 2.11 14.63 15.98
C ALA A 205 0.98 15.59 15.54
N ILE A 206 0.24 15.26 14.47
CA ILE A 206 -0.90 16.04 13.99
C ILE A 206 -2.02 16.06 15.05
N HIS A 207 -2.39 14.91 15.61
CA HIS A 207 -3.36 14.82 16.69
C HIS A 207 -2.94 15.61 17.93
N LYS A 208 -1.64 15.61 18.26
CA LYS A 208 -1.11 16.39 19.37
C LYS A 208 -1.24 17.89 19.12
N LEU A 209 -0.92 18.37 17.91
CA LEU A 209 -1.12 19.77 17.54
C LEU A 209 -2.59 20.17 17.62
N LEU A 210 -3.51 19.34 17.11
CA LEU A 210 -4.96 19.59 17.20
C LEU A 210 -5.43 19.71 18.66
N SER A 211 -4.93 18.83 19.54
CA SER A 211 -5.22 18.90 20.98
C SER A 211 -4.72 20.20 21.61
N ASP A 212 -3.50 20.64 21.24
CA ASP A 212 -2.91 21.88 21.75
C ASP A 212 -3.64 23.14 21.22
N LEU A 213 -4.17 23.08 19.99
CA LEU A 213 -5.01 24.12 19.40
C LEU A 213 -6.37 24.23 20.11
N GLN A 214 -7.05 23.10 20.34
CA GLN A 214 -8.31 23.04 21.09
C GLN A 214 -8.15 23.63 22.50
N GLN A 215 -7.11 23.22 23.23
CA GLN A 215 -6.84 23.75 24.57
C GLN A 215 -6.59 25.26 24.57
N THR A 216 -5.99 25.79 23.50
CA THR A 216 -5.77 27.23 23.34
C THR A 216 -7.08 27.97 23.06
N GLU A 217 -7.96 27.39 22.25
CA GLU A 217 -9.29 27.94 21.97
C GLU A 217 -10.15 28.01 23.25
N ASP A 218 -10.13 26.95 24.06
CA ASP A 218 -10.86 26.89 25.34
C ASP A 218 -10.35 27.93 26.35
N CYS A 219 -9.03 28.08 26.48
CA CYS A 219 -8.43 29.11 27.32
C CYS A 219 -8.86 30.53 26.90
N LEU A 220 -8.97 30.77 25.58
CA LEU A 220 -9.43 32.04 25.01
C LEU A 220 -10.95 32.28 25.19
N LYS A 221 -11.75 31.24 25.44
CA LYS A 221 -13.19 31.32 25.76
C LYS A 221 -13.42 31.60 27.25
N SER A 222 -12.69 30.95 28.16
CA SER A 222 -12.84 31.11 29.61
C SER A 222 -12.46 32.49 30.15
N GLN A 223 -11.65 33.27 29.44
CA GLN A 223 -11.25 34.64 29.83
C GLN A 223 -12.37 35.71 29.70
N LYS A 224 -13.57 35.37 29.18
CA LYS A 224 -14.68 36.32 28.95
C LYS A 224 -15.65 36.50 30.14
N VAL A 225 -15.48 35.85 31.30
CA VAL A 225 -16.42 35.99 32.44
C VAL A 225 -16.14 37.29 33.22
N PRO A 226 -17.06 38.27 33.26
CA PRO A 226 -16.81 39.57 33.87
C PRO A 226 -17.07 39.53 35.38
N HIS A 227 -16.01 39.55 36.20
CA HIS A 227 -16.12 39.92 37.61
C HIS A 227 -15.43 41.27 37.84
N LEU A 228 -16.28 42.28 38.07
CA LEU A 228 -15.98 43.68 38.38
C LEU A 228 -15.06 43.76 39.61
N ASN A 229 -13.76 44.02 39.42
CA ASN A 229 -12.85 44.56 40.45
C ASN A 229 -11.61 45.14 39.74
N ARG A 230 -11.35 46.43 39.96
CA ARG A 230 -10.40 47.27 39.21
C ARG A 230 -8.92 46.97 39.51
N ASP A 231 -8.60 46.57 40.74
CA ASP A 231 -7.23 46.16 41.12
C ASP A 231 -6.87 44.79 40.53
N ALA A 232 -7.87 43.94 40.31
CA ALA A 232 -7.72 42.66 39.64
C ALA A 232 -7.60 42.79 38.11
N GLU A 233 -7.69 43.98 37.50
CA GLU A 233 -7.49 44.16 36.06
C GLU A 233 -6.01 44.18 35.66
N MET A 234 -5.12 44.69 36.52
CA MET A 234 -3.69 44.76 36.23
C MET A 234 -3.03 43.39 36.36
N GLU A 235 -3.31 42.66 37.46
CA GLU A 235 -2.88 41.27 37.64
C GLU A 235 -3.49 40.33 36.57
N ARG A 236 -4.77 40.53 36.17
CA ARG A 236 -5.39 39.74 35.09
C ARG A 236 -4.77 40.00 33.73
N LYS A 237 -4.32 41.23 33.43
CA LYS A 237 -3.63 41.53 32.18
C LYS A 237 -2.25 40.86 32.11
N GLU A 238 -1.49 40.84 33.21
CA GLU A 238 -0.21 40.12 33.26
C GLU A 238 -0.40 38.61 33.15
N VAL A 239 -1.36 38.03 33.88
CA VAL A 239 -1.68 36.59 33.81
C VAL A 239 -2.22 36.18 32.43
N ALA A 240 -3.07 37.01 31.80
CA ALA A 240 -3.57 36.76 30.44
C ALA A 240 -2.47 36.86 29.37
N THR A 241 -1.52 37.79 29.55
CA THR A 241 -0.36 37.95 28.66
C THR A 241 0.58 36.75 28.78
N ASN A 242 0.86 36.31 30.02
CA ASN A 242 1.68 35.11 30.29
C ASN A 242 1.00 33.83 29.80
N GLY A 243 -0.31 33.68 29.98
CA GLY A 243 -1.11 32.56 29.47
C GLY A 243 -1.14 32.49 27.94
N SER A 244 -1.30 33.64 27.27
CA SER A 244 -1.28 33.73 25.80
C SER A 244 0.11 33.50 25.20
N ALA A 245 1.18 33.89 25.89
CA ALA A 245 2.55 33.60 25.48
C ALA A 245 2.86 32.09 25.62
N SER A 246 2.39 31.46 26.70
CA SER A 246 2.53 30.02 26.97
C SER A 246 1.69 29.13 26.04
N SER A 247 0.52 29.57 25.58
CA SER A 247 -0.23 28.84 24.54
C SER A 247 0.44 28.92 23.18
N MET A 248 0.95 30.11 22.80
CA MET A 248 1.65 30.29 21.52
C MET A 248 2.96 29.50 21.45
N SER A 249 3.72 29.43 22.55
CA SER A 249 4.93 28.59 22.61
C SER A 249 4.62 27.10 22.45
N ARG A 250 3.50 26.63 23.03
CA ARG A 250 3.04 25.25 22.87
C ARG A 250 2.63 24.92 21.43
N ILE A 251 1.83 25.79 20.80
CA ILE A 251 1.43 25.62 19.39
C ILE A 251 2.67 25.63 18.48
N HIS A 252 3.61 26.54 18.72
CA HIS A 252 4.85 26.60 17.95
C HIS A 252 5.66 25.31 18.08
N ALA A 253 5.83 24.81 19.31
CA ALA A 253 6.55 23.57 19.56
C ALA A 253 5.86 22.33 18.95
N SER A 254 4.53 22.23 19.02
CA SER A 254 3.80 21.11 18.42
C SER A 254 3.78 21.17 16.90
N LEU A 255 3.63 22.36 16.32
CA LEU A 255 3.71 22.56 14.87
C LEU A 255 5.11 22.25 14.33
N GLY A 256 6.17 22.68 15.03
CA GLY A 256 7.54 22.30 14.70
C GLY A 256 7.75 20.78 14.73
N LYS A 257 7.16 20.08 15.71
CA LYS A 257 7.19 18.61 15.77
C LYS A 257 6.45 17.96 14.61
N VAL A 258 5.30 18.48 14.20
CA VAL A 258 4.55 17.96 13.03
C VAL A 258 5.41 18.03 11.78
N LEU A 259 6.04 19.18 11.51
CA LEU A 259 6.87 19.35 10.33
C LEU A 259 8.13 18.48 10.36
N ASP A 260 8.76 18.31 11.51
CA ASP A 260 9.87 17.37 11.69
C ASP A 260 9.44 15.92 11.38
N ARG A 261 8.27 15.47 11.88
CA ARG A 261 7.76 14.13 11.59
C ARG A 261 7.35 13.95 10.13
N LEU A 262 6.75 14.95 9.50
CA LEU A 262 6.42 14.92 8.07
C LEU A 262 7.67 14.91 7.19
N ALA A 263 8.73 15.62 7.58
CA ALA A 263 10.02 15.57 6.90
C ALA A 263 10.64 14.17 6.99
N LYS A 264 10.72 13.59 8.20
CA LYS A 264 11.21 12.22 8.41
C LYS A 264 10.38 11.17 7.66
N PHE A 265 9.06 11.34 7.64
CA PHE A 265 8.18 10.48 6.85
C PHE A 265 8.50 10.58 5.35
N SER A 266 8.66 11.80 4.84
CA SER A 266 9.00 12.04 3.42
C SER A 266 10.38 11.51 3.05
N GLU A 267 11.36 11.63 3.95
CA GLU A 267 12.70 11.06 3.80
C GLU A 267 12.66 9.52 3.76
N ALA A 268 11.90 8.90 4.67
CA ALA A 268 11.70 7.45 4.67
C ALA A 268 11.01 6.96 3.39
N CYS A 269 9.98 7.67 2.92
CA CYS A 269 9.34 7.40 1.64
C CYS A 269 10.32 7.53 0.48
N LEU A 270 11.08 8.62 0.40
CA LEU A 270 12.05 8.85 -0.66
C LEU A 270 13.06 7.70 -0.73
N LYS A 271 13.66 7.35 0.41
CA LYS A 271 14.61 6.24 0.51
C LYS A 271 14.00 4.92 0.04
N LEU A 272 12.79 4.61 0.49
CA LEU A 272 12.05 3.42 0.06
C LEU A 272 11.91 3.37 -1.46
N TYR A 273 11.48 4.47 -2.09
CA TYR A 273 11.22 4.50 -3.52
C TYR A 273 12.49 4.52 -4.37
N GLU A 274 13.58 5.13 -3.89
CA GLU A 274 14.90 5.05 -4.52
C GLU A 274 15.45 3.61 -4.48
N GLU A 275 15.39 2.94 -3.33
CA GLU A 275 15.83 1.54 -3.18
C GLU A 275 14.99 0.59 -4.05
N THR A 276 13.67 0.79 -4.05
CA THR A 276 12.72 0.01 -4.86
C THR A 276 12.96 0.24 -6.35
N GLY A 277 13.21 1.48 -6.76
CA GLY A 277 13.55 1.85 -8.13
C GLY A 277 14.85 1.21 -8.62
N GLN A 278 15.94 1.30 -7.83
CA GLN A 278 17.24 0.72 -8.18
C GLN A 278 17.17 -0.80 -8.35
N LYS A 279 16.46 -1.50 -7.47
CA LYS A 279 16.22 -2.95 -7.59
C LYS A 279 15.43 -3.30 -8.85
N SER A 280 14.47 -2.45 -9.23
CA SER A 280 13.66 -2.64 -10.44
C SER A 280 14.45 -2.47 -11.74
N GLU A 281 15.52 -1.66 -11.75
CA GLU A 281 16.40 -1.47 -12.90
C GLU A 281 17.44 -2.60 -13.06
N ALA A 282 17.88 -3.19 -11.94
CA ALA A 282 18.83 -4.31 -11.94
C ALA A 282 18.18 -5.67 -12.27
N ALA A 283 16.88 -5.84 -12.01
CA ALA A 283 16.18 -7.11 -12.19
C ALA A 283 15.96 -7.57 -13.67
N PRO A 284 15.67 -6.69 -14.65
CA PRO A 284 15.46 -7.07 -16.05
C PRO A 284 16.70 -7.67 -16.72
N SER A 285 17.90 -7.16 -16.42
CA SER A 285 19.16 -7.65 -16.99
C SER A 285 19.50 -9.05 -16.44
N ALA A 286 19.31 -9.27 -15.15
CA ALA A 286 19.47 -10.58 -14.51
C ALA A 286 18.44 -11.61 -15.02
N TYR A 287 17.18 -11.21 -15.17
CA TYR A 287 16.11 -12.09 -15.67
C TYR A 287 16.27 -12.46 -17.15
N SER A 288 16.67 -11.50 -17.99
CA SER A 288 16.88 -11.73 -19.43
C SER A 288 18.06 -12.67 -19.68
N ASN A 289 19.17 -12.50 -18.96
CA ASN A 289 20.32 -13.41 -19.03
C ASN A 289 19.94 -14.84 -18.62
N CYS A 290 19.10 -15.00 -17.60
CA CYS A 290 18.60 -16.32 -17.21
C CYS A 290 17.56 -16.92 -18.16
N LYS A 291 16.79 -16.10 -18.90
CA LYS A 291 15.88 -16.58 -19.96
C LYS A 291 16.67 -17.14 -21.15
N ILE A 292 17.77 -16.49 -21.53
CA ILE A 292 18.61 -16.92 -22.66
C ILE A 292 19.26 -18.28 -22.37
N CYS A 293 19.81 -18.49 -21.17
CA CYS A 293 20.38 -19.79 -20.77
C CYS A 293 19.36 -20.95 -20.61
N ARG A 294 18.05 -20.72 -20.82
CA ARG A 294 17.02 -21.78 -20.78
C ARG A 294 16.71 -22.37 -22.17
N PHE A 295 17.20 -21.76 -23.23
CA PHE A 295 16.91 -22.15 -24.62
C PHE A 295 18.14 -22.64 -25.41
N ASP A 296 19.32 -22.67 -24.79
CA ASP A 296 20.52 -23.39 -25.24
C ASP A 296 20.73 -24.67 -24.42
#